data_AF-A0A4U2XZT4-F1
#
_entry.id   AF-A0A4U2XZT4-F1
#
_cell.length_a   1.000
_cell.length_b   1.000
_cell.length_c   1.000
_cell.angle_alpha   90.00
_cell.angle_beta   90.00
_cell.angle_gamma   90.00
#
_symmetry.space_group_name_H-M   'P 1'
#
loop_
_entity.id
_entity.type
_entity.pdbx_description
1 polymer ?
#
loop_
_entity_poly.entity_id
_entity_poly.type
_entity_poly.pdbx_seq_one_letter_code
_entity_poly.pdbx_strand_id
1 'polypeptide(L)'
;MMRFGMFNSINGDRKYKAEDFAQYFATFIGNGIFVKPSDCLQVMAVSNTMKVIIRPGKAWINGYYLINDEDYSLSLAVGDTSLNRIDRIVIRLDFLQRKMSVEVKKGTLSATPVAPTLKRDADVYELALADIYIAKGALTITQASITDTRLNNSLCGMMHAVVNQVDTTTIFNQYQSWFNSYSVTKANEFAEWQTNVTTALEAWIDAQEKDFIDWRRAEEALFLAWFETIKGKLSEDAAGNLYNMIEEHKNAALPHKFLDTTDNKNYKYGFKTNQAKDGLIFVYEEVL
;
A
#
# COMPACT_ATOMS: atom_id res chain seq x y z
N MET A 1 -39.57 13.11 47.10
CA MET A 1 -39.42 14.30 47.97
C MET A 1 -38.76 15.39 47.14
N MET A 2 -39.32 16.59 47.09
CA MET A 2 -38.77 17.73 46.35
C MET A 2 -37.66 18.40 47.17
N ARG A 3 -36.53 18.77 46.55
CA ARG A 3 -35.37 19.40 47.22
C ARG A 3 -34.95 20.65 46.45
N PHE A 4 -34.46 21.68 47.16
CA PHE A 4 -33.97 22.95 46.64
C PHE A 4 -32.73 23.40 47.44
N GLY A 5 -31.83 24.19 46.84
CA GLY A 5 -30.55 24.53 47.47
C GLY A 5 -29.88 25.79 46.91
N MET A 6 -28.67 26.09 47.40
CA MET A 6 -27.85 27.26 47.04
C MET A 6 -28.44 28.64 47.41
N PHE A 7 -29.09 28.72 48.57
CA PHE A 7 -29.52 29.98 49.19
C PHE A 7 -28.56 30.44 50.28
N ASN A 8 -28.52 31.76 50.52
CA ASN A 8 -27.81 32.35 51.63
C ASN A 8 -28.32 31.81 52.97
N SER A 9 -27.39 31.57 53.89
CA SER A 9 -27.70 31.12 55.24
C SER A 9 -28.21 32.30 56.08
N ILE A 10 -29.28 32.08 56.84
CA ILE A 10 -29.80 33.03 57.84
C ILE A 10 -29.59 32.37 59.21
N ASN A 11 -28.77 32.98 60.06
CA ASN A 11 -28.44 32.44 61.39
C ASN A 11 -27.87 31.01 61.37
N GLY A 12 -27.23 30.57 60.28
CA GLY A 12 -26.61 29.25 60.18
C GLY A 12 -27.58 28.10 59.87
N ASP A 13 -28.82 28.39 59.45
CA ASP A 13 -29.86 27.39 59.15
C ASP A 13 -29.50 26.50 57.94
N ARG A 14 -28.74 27.02 56.97
CA ARG A 14 -28.33 26.28 55.77
C ARG A 14 -26.98 25.58 55.94
N LYS A 15 -27.00 24.26 55.77
CA LYS A 15 -25.83 23.39 55.64
C LYS A 15 -26.03 22.50 54.42
N TYR A 16 -25.03 22.46 53.55
CA TYR A 16 -25.02 21.62 52.35
C TYR A 16 -24.04 20.48 52.54
N LYS A 17 -24.41 19.29 52.08
CA LYS A 17 -23.51 18.15 52.07
C LYS A 17 -22.70 18.11 50.77
N ALA A 18 -21.61 17.36 50.76
CA ALA A 18 -20.82 17.13 49.55
C ALA A 18 -21.69 16.49 48.44
N GLU A 19 -22.62 15.61 48.82
CA GLU A 19 -23.57 14.98 47.90
C GLU A 19 -24.50 16.01 47.22
N ASP A 20 -24.92 17.07 47.94
CA ASP A 20 -25.81 18.07 47.37
C ASP A 20 -25.10 18.86 46.24
N PHE A 21 -23.80 19.14 46.41
CA PHE A 21 -22.96 19.75 45.38
C PHE A 21 -22.64 18.79 44.23
N ALA A 22 -22.24 17.55 44.54
CA ALA A 22 -21.93 16.55 43.53
C ALA A 22 -23.15 16.26 42.63
N GLN A 23 -24.33 16.11 43.22
CA GLN A 23 -25.57 15.94 42.45
C GLN A 23 -25.86 17.14 41.56
N TYR A 24 -25.65 18.36 42.06
CA TYR A 24 -25.80 19.56 41.24
C TYR A 24 -24.82 19.58 40.05
N PHE A 25 -23.53 19.32 40.28
CA PHE A 25 -22.53 19.26 39.21
C PHE A 25 -22.81 18.14 38.21
N ALA A 26 -23.32 16.99 38.66
CA ALA A 26 -23.68 15.86 37.79
C ALA A 26 -24.82 16.20 36.80
N THR A 27 -25.59 17.26 37.04
CA THR A 27 -26.64 17.69 36.09
C THR A 27 -26.08 18.31 34.80
N PHE A 28 -24.84 18.80 34.84
CA PHE A 28 -24.20 19.44 33.68
C PHE A 28 -22.77 18.99 33.41
N ILE A 29 -22.20 18.08 34.20
CA ILE A 29 -20.89 17.44 33.96
C ILE A 29 -21.10 15.92 33.90
N GLY A 30 -20.90 15.35 32.72
CA GLY A 30 -21.01 13.91 32.49
C GLY A 30 -19.85 13.11 33.10
N ASN A 31 -20.05 11.80 33.26
CA ASN A 31 -19.01 10.90 33.72
C ASN A 31 -17.97 10.67 32.61
N GLY A 32 -16.68 10.67 32.97
CA GLY A 32 -15.60 10.42 32.03
C GLY A 32 -14.31 11.14 32.39
N ILE A 33 -13.33 11.06 31.50
CA ILE A 33 -12.06 11.80 31.61
C ILE A 33 -12.10 13.13 30.84
N PHE A 34 -11.27 14.08 31.23
CA PHE A 34 -11.16 15.34 30.51
C PHE A 34 -10.48 15.16 29.14
N VAL A 35 -10.85 16.01 28.18
CA VAL A 35 -10.33 15.95 26.79
C VAL A 35 -8.97 16.63 26.60
N LYS A 36 -8.48 17.38 27.61
CA LYS A 36 -7.25 18.16 27.52
C LYS A 36 -6.35 17.96 28.75
N PRO A 37 -5.06 17.61 28.60
CA PRO A 37 -4.38 17.27 27.35
C PRO A 37 -4.89 15.94 26.75
N SER A 38 -4.54 15.62 25.50
CA SER A 38 -5.03 14.42 24.80
C SER A 38 -4.61 13.10 25.46
N ASP A 39 -3.52 13.13 26.23
CA ASP A 39 -3.00 12.03 27.05
C ASP A 39 -3.54 12.04 28.48
N CYS A 40 -4.61 12.82 28.76
CA CYS A 40 -5.26 12.88 30.07
C CYS A 40 -5.54 11.48 30.62
N LEU A 41 -4.93 11.17 31.78
CA LEU A 41 -5.05 9.89 32.49
C LEU A 41 -4.73 8.67 31.61
N GLN A 42 -3.88 8.83 30.59
CA GLN A 42 -3.41 7.74 29.75
C GLN A 42 -2.59 6.75 30.56
N VAL A 43 -2.84 5.46 30.36
CA VAL A 43 -2.04 4.37 30.96
C VAL A 43 -0.89 4.03 30.02
N MET A 44 0.35 4.11 30.53
CA MET A 44 1.56 3.75 29.80
C MET A 44 2.39 2.70 30.53
N ALA A 45 2.98 1.78 29.78
CA ALA A 45 3.90 0.78 30.33
C ALA A 45 5.23 1.42 30.75
N VAL A 46 5.80 0.94 31.86
CA VAL A 46 7.16 1.29 32.27
C VAL A 46 8.12 0.20 31.81
N SER A 47 9.06 0.56 30.93
CA SER A 47 10.00 -0.37 30.28
C SER A 47 10.68 -1.31 31.27
N ASN A 48 10.68 -2.60 30.96
CA ASN A 48 11.32 -3.67 31.74
C ASN A 48 10.82 -3.81 33.19
N THR A 49 9.55 -3.45 33.47
CA THR A 49 8.95 -3.62 34.80
C THR A 49 7.52 -4.14 34.74
N MET A 50 7.00 -4.62 35.88
CA MET A 50 5.56 -4.85 36.10
C MET A 50 4.88 -3.59 36.67
N LYS A 51 5.08 -2.45 36.01
CA LYS A 51 4.47 -1.18 36.40
C LYS A 51 3.88 -0.47 35.20
N VAL A 52 2.83 0.30 35.48
CA VAL A 52 2.29 1.28 34.56
C VAL A 52 2.33 2.66 35.21
N ILE A 53 2.38 3.71 34.40
CA ILE A 53 2.13 5.08 34.83
C ILE A 53 0.78 5.53 34.29
N ILE A 54 0.13 6.39 35.06
CA ILE A 54 -1.07 7.13 34.65
C ILE A 54 -0.64 8.57 34.53
N ARG A 55 -0.75 9.11 33.31
CA ARG A 55 -0.39 10.51 33.02
C ARG A 55 -1.23 11.51 33.83
N PRO A 56 -0.77 12.76 33.99
CA PRO A 56 -1.58 13.82 34.54
C PRO A 56 -2.93 13.96 33.83
N GLY A 57 -3.96 14.34 34.56
CA GLY A 57 -5.29 14.51 34.00
C GLY A 57 -6.40 14.56 35.03
N LYS A 58 -7.64 14.61 34.55
CA LYS A 58 -8.82 14.82 35.38
C LYS A 58 -9.95 13.89 34.98
N ALA A 59 -10.73 13.43 35.95
CA ALA A 59 -11.91 12.61 35.73
C ALA A 59 -13.07 13.06 36.60
N TRP A 60 -14.28 12.83 36.11
CA TRP A 60 -15.52 13.06 36.82
C TRP A 60 -16.35 11.79 36.89
N ILE A 61 -16.91 11.52 38.07
CA ILE A 61 -17.86 10.43 38.30
C ILE A 61 -18.97 10.97 39.21
N ASN A 62 -20.21 11.02 38.73
CA ASN A 62 -21.41 11.47 39.41
C ASN A 62 -21.22 12.84 40.12
N GLY A 63 -20.51 13.76 39.45
CA GLY A 63 -20.20 15.10 39.96
C GLY A 63 -19.06 15.18 40.98
N TYR A 64 -18.48 14.05 41.38
CA TYR A 64 -17.20 13.98 42.09
C TYR A 64 -16.05 14.02 41.08
N TYR A 65 -14.90 14.53 41.51
CA TYR A 65 -13.75 14.71 40.63
C TYR A 65 -12.48 14.08 41.20
N LEU A 66 -11.61 13.65 40.29
CA LEU A 66 -10.23 13.26 40.56
C LEU A 66 -9.31 14.11 39.68
N ILE A 67 -8.23 14.61 40.27
CA ILE A 67 -7.15 15.31 39.57
C ILE A 67 -5.86 14.58 39.91
N ASN A 68 -5.11 14.24 38.86
CA ASN A 68 -3.76 13.72 38.95
C ASN A 68 -2.82 14.74 38.31
N ASP A 69 -1.92 15.33 39.08
CA ASP A 69 -1.06 16.43 38.60
C ASP A 69 0.30 15.95 38.06
N GLU A 70 0.69 14.70 38.32
CA GLU A 70 1.97 14.11 37.91
C GLU A 70 1.82 12.65 37.45
N ASP A 71 2.89 12.03 36.92
CA ASP A 71 2.85 10.63 36.52
C ASP A 71 2.64 9.72 37.74
N TYR A 72 1.47 9.10 37.85
CA TYR A 72 1.11 8.23 38.97
C TYR A 72 1.46 6.77 38.67
N SER A 73 2.37 6.17 39.44
CA SER A 73 2.83 4.80 39.20
C SER A 73 1.97 3.75 39.91
N LEU A 74 1.46 2.78 39.16
CA LEU A 74 0.79 1.58 39.67
C LEU A 74 1.61 0.32 39.43
N SER A 75 1.72 -0.50 40.46
CA SER A 75 2.38 -1.81 40.36
C SER A 75 1.37 -2.90 40.03
N LEU A 76 1.75 -3.78 39.11
CA LEU A 76 0.99 -4.95 38.71
C LEU A 76 1.61 -6.19 39.35
N ALA A 77 0.77 -7.16 39.73
CA ALA A 77 1.29 -8.47 40.13
C ALA A 77 1.89 -9.17 38.91
N VAL A 78 2.98 -9.92 39.09
CA VAL A 78 3.59 -10.74 38.02
C VAL A 78 2.59 -11.73 37.39
N GLY A 79 2.90 -12.21 36.20
CA GLY A 79 2.15 -13.27 35.55
C GLY A 79 2.13 -14.53 36.39
N ASP A 80 0.98 -15.21 36.42
CA ASP A 80 0.86 -16.51 37.07
C ASP A 80 1.64 -17.57 36.28
N THR A 81 2.09 -18.64 36.92
CA THR A 81 2.88 -19.68 36.24
C THR A 81 2.05 -20.53 35.27
N SER A 82 0.72 -20.58 35.47
CA SER A 82 -0.16 -21.51 34.77
C SER A 82 -0.93 -20.87 33.60
N LEU A 83 -1.58 -19.74 33.84
CA LEU A 83 -2.59 -19.16 32.94
C LEU A 83 -2.45 -17.64 32.79
N ASN A 84 -3.04 -17.12 31.72
CA ASN A 84 -3.09 -15.69 31.42
C ASN A 84 -4.21 -15.00 32.22
N ARG A 85 -4.18 -13.68 32.29
CA ARG A 85 -5.30 -12.86 32.79
C ARG A 85 -5.33 -11.49 32.13
N ILE A 86 -6.44 -10.78 32.30
CA ILE A 86 -6.53 -9.36 31.97
C ILE A 86 -6.83 -8.60 33.26
N ASP A 87 -5.93 -7.71 33.66
CA ASP A 87 -6.16 -6.78 34.76
C ASP A 87 -6.71 -5.46 34.18
N ARG A 88 -7.65 -4.81 34.87
CA ARG A 88 -8.26 -3.56 34.41
C ARG A 88 -7.85 -2.40 35.31
N ILE A 89 -7.35 -1.32 34.73
CA ILE A 89 -7.09 -0.08 35.45
C ILE A 89 -8.38 0.73 35.51
N VAL A 90 -8.86 1.01 36.71
CA VAL A 90 -10.11 1.75 36.93
C VAL A 90 -9.87 3.03 37.71
N ILE A 91 -10.66 4.05 37.43
CA ILE A 91 -10.94 5.12 38.39
C ILE A 91 -12.14 4.67 39.20
N ARG A 92 -11.96 4.58 40.52
CA ARG A 92 -12.99 4.18 41.47
C ARG A 92 -13.43 5.38 42.29
N LEU A 93 -14.72 5.68 42.28
CA LEU A 93 -15.38 6.48 43.31
C LEU A 93 -15.93 5.54 44.38
N ASP A 94 -15.45 5.67 45.61
CA ASP A 94 -15.90 4.88 46.76
C ASP A 94 -16.64 5.79 47.74
N PHE A 95 -17.95 5.55 47.89
CA PHE A 95 -18.82 6.36 48.75
C PHE A 95 -18.63 6.04 50.24
N LEU A 96 -18.17 4.83 50.58
CA LEU A 96 -17.92 4.43 51.96
C LEU A 96 -16.64 5.05 52.49
N GLN A 97 -15.57 4.99 51.71
CA GLN A 97 -14.27 5.60 52.02
C GLN A 97 -14.22 7.09 51.69
N ARG A 98 -15.21 7.61 50.96
CA ARG A 98 -15.34 9.01 50.53
C ARG A 98 -14.12 9.50 49.75
N LYS A 99 -13.64 8.69 48.81
CA LYS A 99 -12.47 9.00 47.99
C LYS A 99 -12.64 8.57 46.54
N MET A 100 -11.90 9.22 45.66
CA MET A 100 -11.61 8.69 44.32
C MET A 100 -10.16 8.20 44.26
N SER A 101 -9.94 7.07 43.61
CA SER A 101 -8.62 6.44 43.45
C SER A 101 -8.48 5.80 42.07
N VAL A 102 -7.23 5.68 41.59
CA VAL A 102 -6.90 4.82 40.45
C VAL A 102 -6.44 3.47 40.99
N GLU A 103 -7.07 2.38 40.56
CA GLU A 103 -6.85 1.05 41.12
C GLU A 103 -6.70 -0.02 40.03
N VAL A 104 -5.92 -1.07 40.35
CA VAL A 104 -5.80 -2.27 39.53
C VAL A 104 -6.89 -3.25 39.96
N LYS A 105 -7.85 -3.51 39.07
CA LYS A 105 -8.84 -4.57 39.23
C LYS A 105 -8.30 -5.85 38.61
N LYS A 106 -7.79 -6.75 39.46
CA LYS A 106 -7.12 -7.98 39.02
C LYS A 106 -8.09 -8.93 38.31
N GLY A 107 -7.66 -9.49 37.19
CA GLY A 107 -8.37 -10.48 36.40
C GLY A 107 -8.40 -11.87 37.02
N THR A 108 -9.33 -12.69 36.54
CA THR A 108 -9.34 -14.13 36.81
C THR A 108 -8.45 -14.85 35.81
N LEU A 109 -7.74 -15.88 36.27
CA LEU A 109 -6.86 -16.72 35.44
C LEU A 109 -7.70 -17.53 34.44
N SER A 110 -7.31 -17.51 33.17
CA SER A 110 -8.00 -18.22 32.09
C SER A 110 -7.10 -18.40 30.86
N ALA A 111 -7.38 -19.43 30.06
CA ALA A 111 -6.75 -19.60 28.74
C ALA A 111 -7.22 -18.51 27.75
N THR A 112 -8.48 -18.07 27.88
CA THR A 112 -9.10 -16.97 27.13
C THR A 112 -9.55 -15.90 28.13
N PRO A 113 -8.63 -15.07 28.64
CA PRO A 113 -8.94 -14.15 29.73
C PRO A 113 -9.87 -13.03 29.27
N VAL A 114 -10.74 -12.60 30.18
CA VAL A 114 -11.70 -11.52 29.99
C VAL A 114 -11.47 -10.45 31.06
N ALA A 115 -11.58 -9.18 30.69
CA ALA A 115 -11.42 -8.07 31.62
C ALA A 115 -12.51 -8.08 32.71
N PRO A 116 -12.18 -7.80 33.98
CA PRO A 116 -13.15 -7.70 35.06
C PRO A 116 -14.26 -6.69 34.78
N THR A 117 -15.49 -7.04 35.17
CA THR A 117 -16.64 -6.14 35.07
C THR A 117 -16.47 -4.93 35.99
N LEU A 118 -16.98 -3.77 35.55
CA LEU A 118 -17.01 -2.57 36.37
C LEU A 118 -18.06 -2.71 37.48
N LYS A 119 -17.71 -2.23 38.67
CA LYS A 119 -18.66 -2.07 39.79
C LYS A 119 -19.28 -0.68 39.69
N ARG A 120 -20.60 -0.62 39.53
CA ARG A 120 -21.39 0.61 39.42
C ARG A 120 -22.68 0.43 40.21
N ASP A 121 -22.59 0.55 41.52
CA ASP A 121 -23.68 0.41 42.47
C ASP A 121 -23.69 1.57 43.48
N ALA A 122 -24.45 1.43 44.57
CA ALA A 122 -24.63 2.46 45.58
C ALA A 122 -23.36 2.73 46.41
N ASP A 123 -22.43 1.78 46.49
CA ASP A 123 -21.21 1.89 47.30
C ASP A 123 -20.02 2.36 46.47
N VAL A 124 -19.97 1.92 45.20
CA VAL A 124 -18.82 2.14 44.33
C VAL A 124 -19.26 2.40 42.90
N TYR A 125 -18.61 3.36 42.24
CA TYR A 125 -18.76 3.61 40.80
C TYR A 125 -17.40 3.66 40.10
N GLU A 126 -17.23 2.85 39.05
CA GLU A 126 -15.97 2.70 38.34
C GLU A 126 -16.05 3.11 36.85
N LEU A 127 -14.94 3.70 36.36
CA LEU A 127 -14.64 3.94 34.95
C LEU A 127 -13.35 3.21 34.55
N ALA A 128 -13.30 2.57 33.38
CA ALA A 128 -12.11 1.83 32.93
C ALA A 128 -11.17 2.69 32.08
N LEU A 129 -9.92 2.88 32.53
CA LEU A 129 -8.90 3.58 31.74
C LEU A 129 -8.24 2.68 30.70
N ALA A 130 -7.88 1.46 31.09
CA ALA A 130 -7.25 0.50 30.19
C ALA A 130 -7.40 -0.94 30.68
N ASP A 131 -7.34 -1.88 29.74
CA ASP A 131 -7.22 -3.31 29.98
C ASP A 131 -5.78 -3.77 29.70
N ILE A 132 -5.20 -4.50 30.64
CA ILE A 132 -3.80 -4.94 30.59
C ILE A 132 -3.78 -6.46 30.51
N TYR A 133 -3.34 -6.97 29.36
CA TYR A 133 -3.10 -8.40 29.17
C TYR A 133 -1.82 -8.81 29.88
N ILE A 134 -1.93 -9.79 30.78
CA ILE A 134 -0.80 -10.37 31.51
C ILE A 134 -0.69 -11.84 31.11
N ALA A 135 0.34 -12.14 30.33
CA ALA A 135 0.66 -13.51 29.96
C ALA A 135 1.15 -14.34 31.16
N LYS A 136 0.96 -15.65 31.10
CA LYS A 136 1.57 -16.57 32.06
C LYS A 136 3.09 -16.38 32.10
N GLY A 137 3.66 -16.33 33.29
CA GLY A 137 5.09 -16.12 33.53
C GLY A 137 5.61 -14.72 33.18
N ALA A 138 4.75 -13.74 32.88
CA ALA A 138 5.19 -12.39 32.54
C ALA A 138 5.89 -11.71 33.73
N LEU A 139 7.11 -11.21 33.49
CA LEU A 139 7.90 -10.42 34.45
C LEU A 139 7.99 -8.93 34.08
N THR A 140 7.49 -8.57 32.91
CA THR A 140 7.45 -7.20 32.40
C THR A 140 6.19 -7.00 31.57
N ILE A 141 5.72 -5.75 31.48
CA ILE A 141 4.60 -5.34 30.61
C ILE A 141 5.10 -4.38 29.55
N THR A 142 4.58 -4.53 28.34
CA THR A 142 4.87 -3.66 27.19
C THR A 142 3.64 -2.84 26.84
N GLN A 143 3.83 -1.73 26.11
CA GLN A 143 2.71 -0.89 25.68
C GLN A 143 1.70 -1.67 24.81
N ALA A 144 2.17 -2.65 24.02
CA ALA A 144 1.31 -3.51 23.20
C ALA A 144 0.38 -4.42 24.03
N SER A 145 0.67 -4.62 25.32
CA SER A 145 -0.20 -5.38 26.22
C SER A 145 -1.32 -4.54 26.83
N ILE A 146 -1.33 -3.23 26.58
CA ILE A 146 -2.29 -2.26 27.14
C ILE A 146 -3.29 -1.87 26.04
N THR A 147 -4.56 -2.17 26.28
CA THR A 147 -5.67 -1.72 25.44
C THR A 147 -6.32 -0.50 26.10
N ASP A 148 -6.26 0.65 25.43
CA ASP A 148 -6.86 1.90 25.93
C ASP A 148 -8.39 1.84 25.81
N THR A 149 -9.10 2.06 26.91
CA THR A 149 -10.57 2.02 26.96
C THR A 149 -11.19 3.39 27.24
N ARG A 150 -10.38 4.47 27.30
CA ARG A 150 -10.83 5.82 27.67
C ARG A 150 -11.93 6.34 26.76
N LEU A 151 -11.83 6.07 25.46
CA LEU A 151 -12.81 6.51 24.46
C LEU A 151 -14.08 5.62 24.37
N ASN A 152 -14.13 4.51 25.10
CA ASN A 152 -15.30 3.64 25.11
C ASN A 152 -16.35 4.19 26.10
N ASN A 153 -17.43 4.77 25.59
CA ASN A 153 -18.50 5.39 26.38
C ASN A 153 -19.20 4.42 27.35
N SER A 154 -19.20 3.12 27.09
CA SER A 154 -19.78 2.14 28.02
C SER A 154 -18.86 1.86 29.22
N LEU A 155 -17.55 2.07 29.07
CA LEU A 155 -16.54 1.75 30.09
C LEU A 155 -15.99 2.98 30.81
N CYS A 156 -15.63 4.03 30.10
CA CYS A 156 -15.13 5.29 30.64
C CYS A 156 -15.84 6.48 30.00
N GLY A 157 -15.55 6.73 28.72
CA GLY A 157 -16.05 7.89 28.00
C GLY A 157 -15.30 9.18 28.33
N MET A 158 -15.59 10.20 27.53
CA MET A 158 -15.09 11.54 27.73
C MET A 158 -16.09 12.32 28.57
N MET A 159 -15.60 13.06 29.56
CA MET A 159 -16.41 14.03 30.29
C MET A 159 -16.91 15.08 29.31
N HIS A 160 -18.22 15.25 29.26
CA HIS A 160 -18.89 16.29 28.50
C HIS A 160 -19.58 17.27 29.46
N ALA A 161 -19.35 18.57 29.30
CA ALA A 161 -20.12 19.59 30.00
C ALA A 161 -21.33 20.01 29.14
N VAL A 162 -22.50 20.20 29.75
CA VAL A 162 -23.71 20.71 29.08
C VAL A 162 -23.57 22.22 28.77
N VAL A 163 -22.69 22.92 29.49
CA VAL A 163 -22.46 24.36 29.29
C VAL A 163 -21.43 24.55 28.16
N ASN A 164 -21.93 25.03 27.02
CA ASN A 164 -21.29 25.07 25.69
C ASN A 164 -21.06 23.71 25.03
N GLN A 165 -22.18 23.05 24.70
CA GLN A 165 -22.24 22.28 23.46
C GLN A 165 -22.03 23.26 22.30
N VAL A 166 -20.85 23.26 21.68
CA VAL A 166 -20.81 23.59 20.26
C VAL A 166 -21.64 22.49 19.61
N ASP A 167 -22.79 22.83 19.03
CA ASP A 167 -23.55 21.90 18.21
C ASP A 167 -22.69 21.53 16.99
N THR A 168 -21.88 20.49 17.16
CA THR A 168 -21.01 19.97 16.11
C THR A 168 -21.78 19.09 15.13
N THR A 169 -23.09 18.90 15.31
CA THR A 169 -23.91 18.13 14.37
C THR A 169 -23.87 18.78 13.00
N THR A 170 -23.93 20.10 12.93
CA THR A 170 -23.86 20.83 11.65
C THR A 170 -22.50 20.68 10.99
N ILE A 171 -21.40 20.89 11.72
CA ILE A 171 -20.04 20.77 11.16
C ILE A 171 -19.67 19.31 10.84
N PHE A 172 -20.15 18.34 11.62
CA PHE A 172 -19.96 16.90 11.37
C PHE A 172 -20.77 16.45 10.16
N ASN A 173 -22.02 16.89 10.00
CA ASN A 173 -22.81 16.62 8.80
C ASN A 173 -22.18 17.26 7.55
N GLN A 174 -21.63 18.47 7.67
CA GLN A 174 -20.85 19.10 6.59
C GLN A 174 -19.59 18.30 6.26
N TYR A 175 -18.84 17.83 7.26
CA TYR A 175 -17.65 17.00 7.06
C TYR A 175 -17.99 15.65 6.42
N GLN A 176 -19.05 14.98 6.89
CA GLN A 176 -19.51 13.71 6.33
C GLN A 176 -20.00 13.88 4.90
N SER A 177 -20.75 14.95 4.61
CA SER A 177 -21.19 15.29 3.26
C SER A 177 -20.01 15.60 2.34
N TRP A 178 -19.02 16.36 2.83
CA TRP A 178 -17.79 16.63 2.09
C TRP A 178 -17.00 15.35 1.84
N PHE A 179 -16.81 14.50 2.83
CA PHE A 179 -16.09 13.23 2.71
C PHE A 179 -16.76 12.28 1.71
N ASN A 180 -18.09 12.15 1.77
CA ASN A 180 -18.86 11.35 0.83
C ASN A 180 -18.73 11.91 -0.60
N SER A 181 -18.90 13.22 -0.77
CA SER A 181 -18.76 13.89 -2.07
C SER A 181 -17.34 13.75 -2.63
N TYR A 182 -16.32 13.99 -1.80
CA TYR A 182 -14.92 13.88 -2.19
C TYR A 182 -14.56 12.43 -2.58
N SER A 183 -15.06 11.45 -1.83
CA SER A 183 -14.82 10.03 -2.13
C SER A 183 -15.44 9.61 -3.46
N VAL A 184 -16.66 10.06 -3.76
CA VAL A 184 -17.32 9.83 -5.06
C VAL A 184 -16.58 10.53 -6.19
N THR A 185 -16.20 11.80 -6.02
CA THR A 185 -15.44 12.55 -7.03
C THR A 185 -14.10 11.86 -7.31
N LYS A 186 -13.36 11.42 -6.29
CA LYS A 186 -12.08 10.72 -6.48
C LYS A 186 -12.25 9.34 -7.10
N ALA A 187 -13.33 8.62 -6.80
CA ALA A 187 -13.65 7.38 -7.49
C ALA A 187 -13.91 7.61 -8.99
N ASN A 188 -14.65 8.67 -9.34
CA ASN A 188 -14.93 9.03 -10.73
C ASN A 188 -13.67 9.51 -11.47
N GLU A 189 -12.89 10.41 -10.88
CA GLU A 189 -11.62 10.86 -11.44
C GLU A 189 -10.66 9.68 -11.68
N PHE A 190 -10.60 8.73 -10.76
CA PHE A 190 -9.78 7.53 -10.92
C PHE A 190 -10.29 6.64 -12.05
N ALA A 191 -11.61 6.46 -12.17
CA ALA A 191 -12.22 5.70 -13.26
C ALA A 191 -11.99 6.36 -14.63
N GLU A 192 -12.10 7.69 -14.71
CA GLU A 192 -11.79 8.47 -15.92
C GLU A 192 -10.31 8.37 -16.29
N TRP A 193 -9.41 8.55 -15.32
CA TRP A 193 -7.98 8.37 -15.53
C TRP A 193 -7.65 6.97 -16.02
N GLN A 194 -8.23 5.93 -15.39
CA GLN A 194 -8.05 4.54 -15.78
C GLN A 194 -8.51 4.31 -17.22
N THR A 195 -9.69 4.82 -17.58
CA THR A 195 -10.22 4.74 -18.95
C THR A 195 -9.28 5.40 -19.95
N ASN A 196 -8.83 6.62 -19.67
CA ASN A 196 -7.91 7.35 -20.55
C ASN A 196 -6.57 6.62 -20.74
N VAL A 197 -6.01 6.07 -19.65
CA VAL A 197 -4.75 5.29 -19.72
C VAL A 197 -4.95 4.01 -20.53
N THR A 198 -6.04 3.27 -20.29
CA THR A 198 -6.34 2.04 -21.05
C THR A 198 -6.51 2.34 -22.53
N THR A 199 -7.34 3.33 -22.90
CA THR A 199 -7.56 3.70 -24.30
C THR A 199 -6.28 4.20 -24.98
N ALA A 200 -5.46 5.00 -24.29
CA ALA A 200 -4.19 5.46 -24.84
C ALA A 200 -3.20 4.30 -25.05
N LEU A 201 -3.17 3.33 -24.13
CA LEU A 201 -2.34 2.15 -24.25
C LEU A 201 -2.78 1.24 -25.40
N GLU A 202 -4.09 0.99 -25.53
CA GLU A 202 -4.67 0.22 -26.64
C GLU A 202 -4.32 0.87 -27.99
N ALA A 203 -4.53 2.18 -28.13
CA ALA A 203 -4.19 2.90 -29.35
C ALA A 203 -2.68 2.85 -29.67
N TRP A 204 -1.82 2.91 -28.65
CA TRP A 204 -0.37 2.77 -28.84
C TRP A 204 0.01 1.35 -29.30
N ILE A 205 -0.59 0.31 -28.71
CA ILE A 205 -0.36 -1.09 -29.10
C ILE A 205 -0.78 -1.30 -30.56
N ASP A 206 -1.97 -0.84 -30.95
CA ASP A 206 -2.48 -0.96 -32.32
C ASP A 206 -1.57 -0.25 -33.33
N ALA A 207 -1.09 0.95 -32.99
CA ALA A 207 -0.14 1.68 -33.81
C ALA A 207 1.19 0.93 -33.98
N GLN A 208 1.73 0.37 -32.90
CA GLN A 208 2.97 -0.42 -32.95
C GLN A 208 2.80 -1.70 -33.78
N GLU A 209 1.68 -2.40 -33.64
CA GLU A 209 1.38 -3.60 -34.44
C GLU A 209 1.32 -3.24 -35.93
N LYS A 210 0.62 -2.16 -36.26
CA LYS A 210 0.53 -1.65 -37.63
C LYS A 210 1.90 -1.28 -38.19
N ASP A 211 2.69 -0.49 -37.47
CA ASP A 211 4.02 -0.07 -37.90
C ASP A 211 4.94 -1.28 -38.13
N PHE A 212 4.88 -2.29 -37.26
CA PHE A 212 5.64 -3.53 -37.42
C PHE A 212 5.21 -4.33 -38.65
N ILE A 213 3.91 -4.43 -38.91
CA ILE A 213 3.39 -5.11 -40.11
C ILE A 213 3.82 -4.37 -41.38
N ASP A 214 3.71 -3.04 -41.39
CA ASP A 214 4.08 -2.22 -42.54
C ASP A 214 5.59 -2.27 -42.81
N TRP A 215 6.42 -2.21 -41.76
CA TRP A 215 7.86 -2.44 -41.86
C TRP A 215 8.18 -3.83 -42.44
N ARG A 216 7.56 -4.89 -41.91
CA ARG A 216 7.79 -6.27 -42.38
C ARG A 216 7.45 -6.42 -43.86
N ARG A 217 6.33 -5.85 -44.30
CA ARG A 217 5.90 -5.88 -45.72
C ARG A 217 6.87 -5.12 -46.61
N ALA A 218 7.36 -3.97 -46.16
CA ALA A 218 8.36 -3.21 -46.90
C ALA A 218 9.67 -4.00 -47.05
N GLU A 219 10.12 -4.64 -45.97
CA GLU A 219 11.34 -5.47 -45.98
C GLU A 219 11.18 -6.71 -46.88
N GLU A 220 10.02 -7.37 -46.83
CA GLU A 220 9.69 -8.49 -47.72
C GLU A 220 9.71 -8.05 -49.19
N ALA A 221 9.15 -6.88 -49.52
CA ALA A 221 9.17 -6.35 -50.87
C ALA A 221 10.60 -6.02 -51.35
N LEU A 222 11.44 -5.44 -50.49
CA LEU A 222 12.85 -5.17 -50.80
C LEU A 222 13.62 -6.47 -51.03
N PHE A 223 13.41 -7.48 -50.19
CA PHE A 223 14.01 -8.80 -50.35
C PHE A 223 13.58 -9.45 -51.66
N LEU A 224 12.29 -9.46 -51.99
CA LEU A 224 11.77 -10.02 -53.23
C LEU A 224 12.34 -9.31 -54.47
N ALA A 225 12.44 -7.97 -54.44
CA ALA A 225 13.03 -7.20 -55.53
C ALA A 225 14.52 -7.50 -55.73
N TRP A 226 15.28 -7.60 -54.64
CA TRP A 226 16.67 -8.04 -54.68
C TRP A 226 16.78 -9.47 -55.23
N PHE A 227 15.94 -10.38 -54.76
CA PHE A 227 15.95 -11.78 -55.17
C PHE A 227 15.65 -11.94 -56.66
N GLU A 228 14.63 -11.25 -57.18
CA GLU A 228 14.32 -11.26 -58.62
C GLU A 228 15.44 -10.65 -59.45
N THR A 229 16.18 -9.66 -58.93
CA THR A 229 17.39 -9.14 -59.62
C THR A 229 18.47 -10.21 -59.74
N ILE A 230 18.74 -10.97 -58.68
CA ILE A 230 19.71 -12.07 -58.70
C ILE A 230 19.24 -13.19 -59.63
N LYS A 231 17.97 -13.58 -59.54
CA LYS A 231 17.35 -14.59 -60.39
C LYS A 231 17.39 -14.18 -61.86
N GLY A 232 17.15 -12.91 -62.19
CA GLY A 232 17.28 -12.37 -63.55
C GLY A 232 18.70 -12.48 -64.10
N LYS A 233 19.72 -12.17 -63.28
CA LYS A 233 21.14 -12.35 -63.68
C LYS A 233 21.52 -13.82 -63.91
N LEU A 234 20.86 -14.73 -63.20
CA LEU A 234 21.06 -16.18 -63.30
C LEU A 234 19.98 -16.87 -64.14
N SER A 235 19.17 -16.10 -64.87
CA SER A 235 18.01 -16.63 -65.58
C SER A 235 18.42 -17.65 -66.63
N GLU A 236 17.47 -18.51 -66.98
CA GLU A 236 17.67 -19.65 -67.89
C GLU A 236 18.23 -19.24 -69.25
N ASP A 237 17.95 -18.02 -69.72
CA ASP A 237 18.56 -17.47 -70.94
C ASP A 237 20.05 -17.15 -70.76
N ALA A 238 20.46 -16.58 -69.62
CA ALA A 238 21.87 -16.28 -69.36
C ALA A 238 22.66 -17.56 -69.07
N ALA A 239 22.13 -18.44 -68.23
CA ALA A 239 22.73 -19.74 -67.95
C ALA A 239 22.73 -20.65 -69.19
N GLY A 240 21.64 -20.65 -69.96
CA GLY A 240 21.48 -21.40 -71.20
C GLY A 240 22.34 -20.85 -72.34
N ASN A 241 22.47 -19.53 -72.48
CA ASN A 241 23.38 -18.93 -73.44
C ASN A 241 24.86 -19.22 -73.08
N LEU A 242 25.23 -19.11 -71.80
CA LEU A 242 26.57 -19.52 -71.34
C LEU A 242 26.82 -21.01 -71.63
N TYR A 243 25.84 -21.87 -71.39
CA TYR A 243 25.93 -23.29 -71.76
C TYR A 243 26.12 -23.49 -73.26
N ASN A 244 25.34 -22.81 -74.09
CA ASN A 244 25.45 -22.89 -75.55
C ASN A 244 26.82 -22.38 -76.03
N MET A 245 27.33 -21.27 -75.49
CA MET A 245 28.65 -20.74 -75.81
C MET A 245 29.78 -21.70 -75.39
N ILE A 246 29.65 -22.38 -74.24
CA ILE A 246 30.60 -23.40 -73.81
C ILE A 246 30.58 -24.60 -74.76
N GLU A 247 29.41 -25.09 -75.14
CA GLU A 247 29.29 -26.22 -76.07
C GLU A 247 29.76 -25.85 -77.48
N GLU A 248 29.49 -24.64 -77.97
CA GLU A 248 30.06 -24.13 -79.21
C GLU A 248 31.58 -24.08 -79.14
N HIS A 249 32.15 -23.52 -78.06
CA HIS A 249 33.60 -23.42 -77.87
C HIS A 249 34.28 -24.80 -77.78
N LYS A 250 33.68 -25.75 -77.05
CA LYS A 250 34.20 -27.13 -76.92
C LYS A 250 34.19 -27.89 -78.24
N ASN A 251 33.20 -27.63 -79.09
CA ASN A 251 33.05 -28.31 -80.38
C ASN A 251 33.70 -27.55 -81.55
N ALA A 252 34.12 -26.30 -81.38
CA ALA A 252 34.76 -25.50 -82.42
C ALA A 252 36.19 -25.96 -82.71
N ALA A 253 36.51 -26.10 -84.00
CA ALA A 253 37.85 -26.50 -84.44
C ALA A 253 38.93 -25.42 -84.20
N LEU A 254 38.54 -24.14 -84.21
CA LEU A 254 39.41 -22.97 -84.02
C LEU A 254 38.82 -22.02 -82.94
N PRO A 255 38.87 -22.41 -81.66
CA PRO A 255 38.04 -21.80 -80.62
C PRO A 255 38.57 -20.46 -80.08
N HIS A 256 39.84 -20.12 -80.35
CA HIS A 256 40.48 -18.92 -79.81
C HIS A 256 40.81 -17.90 -80.90
N LYS A 257 41.10 -16.65 -80.52
CA LYS A 257 41.48 -15.58 -81.45
C LYS A 257 42.75 -14.89 -80.99
N PHE A 258 43.50 -14.35 -81.94
CA PHE A 258 44.60 -13.43 -81.66
C PHE A 258 44.66 -12.33 -82.72
N LEU A 259 45.17 -11.16 -82.33
CA LEU A 259 45.53 -10.09 -83.25
C LEU A 259 46.97 -10.32 -83.69
N ASP A 260 47.22 -10.42 -84.98
CA ASP A 260 48.58 -10.37 -85.49
C ASP A 260 48.99 -8.90 -85.61
N THR A 261 49.95 -8.48 -84.78
CA THR A 261 50.41 -7.08 -84.73
C THR A 261 51.20 -6.65 -85.96
N THR A 262 51.54 -7.60 -86.83
CA THR A 262 52.34 -7.34 -88.03
C THR A 262 51.48 -6.84 -89.18
N ASP A 263 50.29 -7.40 -89.33
CA ASP A 263 49.30 -6.99 -90.34
C ASP A 263 48.07 -6.27 -89.73
N ASN A 264 48.00 -6.22 -88.41
CA ASN A 264 46.93 -5.61 -87.62
C ASN A 264 45.54 -6.24 -87.87
N LYS A 265 45.52 -7.54 -88.21
CA LYS A 265 44.31 -8.34 -88.47
C LYS A 265 44.07 -9.39 -87.40
N ASN A 266 42.79 -9.74 -87.18
CA ASN A 266 42.40 -10.77 -86.22
C ASN A 266 42.30 -12.13 -86.91
N TYR A 267 42.86 -13.16 -86.28
CA TYR A 267 42.76 -14.54 -86.73
C TYR A 267 42.07 -15.41 -85.67
N LYS A 268 41.23 -16.35 -86.08
CA LYS A 268 40.81 -17.48 -85.24
C LYS A 268 41.86 -18.57 -85.34
N TYR A 269 42.11 -19.30 -84.27
CA TYR A 269 43.06 -20.39 -84.24
C TYR A 269 42.63 -21.55 -83.35
N GLY A 270 43.25 -22.69 -83.61
CA GLY A 270 43.13 -23.91 -82.84
C GLY A 270 44.23 -24.88 -83.24
N PHE A 271 44.09 -26.11 -82.77
CA PHE A 271 45.07 -27.15 -83.04
C PHE A 271 44.41 -28.38 -83.63
N LYS A 272 45.07 -28.98 -84.61
CA LYS A 272 44.70 -30.31 -85.11
C LYS A 272 45.95 -31.17 -85.22
N THR A 273 45.75 -32.46 -85.43
CA THR A 273 46.86 -33.36 -85.72
C THR A 273 47.33 -33.18 -87.17
N ASN A 274 48.63 -33.34 -87.40
CA ASN A 274 49.18 -33.44 -88.75
C ASN A 274 48.65 -34.71 -89.45
N GLN A 275 48.92 -34.85 -90.76
CA GLN A 275 48.36 -35.95 -91.56
C GLN A 275 48.77 -37.34 -91.06
N ALA A 276 49.95 -37.47 -90.43
CA ALA A 276 50.44 -38.71 -89.83
C ALA A 276 49.87 -38.98 -88.41
N LYS A 277 49.18 -38.01 -87.81
CA LYS A 277 48.63 -38.02 -86.44
C LYS A 277 49.65 -38.19 -85.32
N ASP A 278 50.90 -37.83 -85.55
CA ASP A 278 52.02 -37.93 -84.59
C ASP A 278 52.47 -36.58 -84.03
N GLY A 279 51.87 -35.47 -84.48
CA GLY A 279 52.17 -34.13 -83.98
C GLY A 279 50.98 -33.16 -84.08
N LEU A 280 50.98 -32.14 -83.22
CA LEU A 280 50.01 -31.04 -83.25
C LEU A 280 50.50 -29.92 -84.18
N ILE A 281 49.61 -29.43 -85.02
CA ILE A 281 49.85 -28.29 -85.89
C ILE A 281 48.90 -27.15 -85.52
N PHE A 282 49.45 -25.95 -85.49
CA PHE A 282 48.71 -24.72 -85.32
C PHE A 282 47.98 -24.40 -86.63
N VAL A 283 46.68 -24.14 -86.52
CA VAL A 283 45.85 -23.78 -87.67
C VAL A 283 45.14 -22.49 -87.33
N TYR A 284 45.10 -21.59 -88.29
CA TYR A 284 44.46 -20.29 -88.11
C TYR A 284 43.85 -19.79 -89.41
N GLU A 285 42.82 -18.97 -89.28
CA GLU A 285 42.08 -18.36 -90.38
C GLU A 285 41.75 -16.90 -90.04
N GLU A 286 41.80 -16.00 -91.03
CA GLU A 286 41.50 -14.58 -90.83
C GLU A 286 40.02 -14.42 -90.47
N VAL A 287 39.74 -13.59 -89.46
CA VAL A 287 38.39 -13.17 -89.12
C VAL A 287 38.07 -11.94 -89.95
N LEU A 288 37.31 -12.16 -91.03
CA LEU A 288 36.75 -11.10 -91.87
C LEU A 288 35.73 -10.24 -91.10
#